data_AF-A0A835IK02-F1
#
_entry.id   AF-A0A835IK02-F1
#
_cell.length_a   1.000
_cell.length_b   1.000
_cell.length_c   1.000
_cell.angle_alpha   90.00
_cell.angle_beta   90.00
_cell.angle_gamma   90.00
#
_symmetry.space_group_name_H-M   'P 1'
#
loop_
_entity.id
_entity.type
_entity.pdbx_description
1 polymer ?
#
loop_
_entity_poly.entity_id
_entity_poly.type
_entity_poly.pdbx_seq_one_letter_code
_entity_poly.pdbx_strand_id
1 'polypeptide(L)'
;MGLEASEVPFIWVVRTAKKVEKNHFLPEGFEERMKGKGLIITNWAPQVLILDHPAVGGFMTHCGWNSTIEGISTSLPMITWPMFAEQFNNEKFVTSVEDWNKGRQ
;
A
#
# COMPACT_ATOMS: atom_id res chain seq x y z
N MET A 1 -7.36 6.93 13.30
CA MET A 1 -7.10 6.13 12.08
C MET A 1 -5.73 5.49 12.18
N GLY A 2 -5.54 4.30 11.57
CA GLY A 2 -4.25 3.59 11.62
C GLY A 2 -3.09 4.38 11.02
N LEU A 3 -3.28 5.00 9.84
CA LEU A 3 -2.26 5.83 9.20
C LEU A 3 -1.83 7.01 10.09
N GLU A 4 -2.79 7.71 10.69
CA GLU A 4 -2.52 8.82 11.62
C GLU A 4 -1.76 8.35 12.86
N ALA A 5 -2.21 7.25 13.47
CA ALA A 5 -1.63 6.71 14.70
C ALA A 5 -0.25 6.08 14.49
N SER A 6 0.08 5.66 13.27
CA SER A 6 1.37 5.04 12.96
C SER A 6 2.54 6.03 13.00
N GLU A 7 2.26 7.33 12.80
CA GLU A 7 3.27 8.39 12.61
C GLU A 7 4.28 8.13 11.47
N VAL A 8 4.06 7.10 10.64
CA VAL A 8 4.92 6.77 9.49
C VAL A 8 4.48 7.59 8.28
N PRO A 9 5.43 8.17 7.51
CA PRO A 9 5.10 8.83 6.26
C PRO A 9 4.49 7.87 5.24
N PHE A 10 3.46 8.31 4.52
CA PHE A 10 2.76 7.44 3.58
C PHE A 10 2.38 8.13 2.28
N ILE A 11 2.24 7.31 1.23
CA ILE A 11 1.48 7.65 0.03
C ILE A 11 0.29 6.70 0.00
N TRP A 12 -0.93 7.25 0.02
CA TRP A 12 -2.16 6.46 -0.01
C TRP A 12 -2.95 6.76 -1.27
N VAL A 13 -3.08 5.74 -2.13
CA VAL A 13 -3.86 5.82 -3.36
C VAL A 13 -5.27 5.32 -3.09
N VAL A 14 -6.25 6.22 -3.20
CA VAL A 14 -7.65 5.92 -2.92
C VAL A 14 -8.46 5.88 -4.21
N ARG A 15 -9.17 4.78 -4.44
CA ARG A 15 -10.15 4.68 -5.52
C ARG A 15 -11.49 5.23 -5.05
N THR A 16 -11.83 6.42 -5.52
CA THR A 16 -13.17 6.98 -5.34
C THR A 16 -14.07 6.50 -6.47
N ALA A 17 -15.19 5.84 -6.14
CA ALA A 17 -16.27 5.71 -7.11
C ALA A 17 -16.74 7.12 -7.49
N LYS A 18 -17.06 7.36 -8.77
CA LYS A 18 -17.37 8.69 -9.37
C LYS A 18 -18.45 9.53 -8.65
N LYS A 19 -19.08 9.03 -7.59
CA LYS A 19 -20.16 9.67 -6.82
C LYS A 19 -19.87 9.85 -5.32
N VAL A 20 -18.76 9.36 -4.79
CA VAL A 20 -18.44 9.53 -3.36
C VAL A 20 -17.43 10.66 -3.25
N GLU A 21 -17.87 11.81 -2.72
CA GLU A 21 -16.99 12.92 -2.41
C GLU A 21 -15.89 12.49 -1.44
N LYS A 22 -14.69 13.08 -1.54
CA LYS A 22 -13.55 12.76 -0.65
C LYS A 22 -13.92 12.85 0.84
N ASN A 23 -14.83 13.75 1.16
CA ASN A 23 -15.31 14.01 2.52
C ASN A 23 -16.11 12.84 3.13
N HIS A 24 -16.50 11.83 2.35
CA HIS A 24 -17.33 10.72 2.86
C HIS A 24 -16.53 9.53 3.41
N PHE A 25 -15.25 9.36 3.02
CA PHE A 25 -14.45 8.21 3.46
C PHE A 25 -13.26 8.59 4.35
N LEU A 26 -12.88 9.88 4.36
CA LEU A 26 -11.89 10.41 5.29
C LEU A 26 -12.59 11.07 6.48
N PRO A 27 -12.14 10.80 7.72
CA PRO A 27 -12.54 11.58 8.88
C PRO A 27 -12.25 13.06 8.69
N GLU A 28 -13.11 13.90 9.25
CA GLU A 28 -12.99 15.35 9.18
C GLU A 28 -11.60 15.83 9.63
N GLY A 29 -11.01 16.75 8.86
CA GLY A 29 -9.71 17.34 9.13
C GLY A 29 -8.50 16.41 8.93
N PHE A 30 -8.68 15.20 8.37
CA PHE A 30 -7.58 14.25 8.23
C PHE A 30 -6.47 14.73 7.30
N GLU A 31 -6.80 15.32 6.15
CA GLU A 31 -5.79 15.80 5.20
C GLU A 31 -4.95 16.92 5.84
N GLU A 32 -5.56 17.79 6.62
CA GLU A 32 -4.91 18.86 7.36
C GLU A 32 -3.96 18.32 8.43
N ARG A 33 -4.39 17.33 9.21
CA ARG A 33 -3.55 16.68 10.23
C ARG A 33 -2.38 15.92 9.61
N MET A 34 -2.54 15.40 8.40
CA MET A 34 -1.49 14.66 7.68
C MET A 34 -0.61 15.53 6.78
N LYS A 35 -0.83 16.85 6.72
CA LYS A 35 -0.04 17.76 5.88
C LYS A 35 1.45 17.65 6.23
N GLY A 36 2.27 17.35 5.23
CA GLY A 36 3.72 17.17 5.38
C GLY A 36 4.15 15.80 5.93
N LYS A 37 3.20 14.94 6.32
CA LYS A 37 3.45 13.56 6.77
C LYS A 37 2.92 12.52 5.78
N GLY A 38 1.82 12.81 5.09
CA GLY A 38 1.21 11.87 4.15
C GLY A 38 0.74 12.57 2.86
N LEU A 39 0.70 11.80 1.78
CA LEU A 39 0.15 12.21 0.49
C LEU A 39 -1.02 11.31 0.11
N ILE A 40 -2.18 11.91 -0.15
CA ILE A 40 -3.38 11.19 -0.60
C ILE A 40 -3.58 11.46 -2.08
N ILE A 41 -3.54 10.40 -2.89
CA ILE A 41 -3.73 10.45 -4.34
C ILE A 41 -5.06 9.78 -4.67
N THR A 42 -5.90 10.43 -5.47
CA THR A 42 -7.18 9.84 -5.90
C THR A 42 -7.11 9.23 -7.28
N ASN A 43 -7.78 8.09 -7.44
CA ASN A 43 -7.97 7.30 -8.66
C ASN A 43 -6.74 6.58 -9.17
N TRP A 44 -5.66 7.30 -9.49
CA TRP A 44 -4.49 6.71 -10.13
C TRP A 44 -3.19 7.39 -9.69
N ALA A 45 -2.15 6.57 -9.54
CA ALA A 45 -0.80 7.01 -9.26
C ALA A 45 0.19 6.18 -10.09
N PRO A 46 1.38 6.72 -10.42
CA PRO A 46 2.40 5.98 -11.15
C PRO A 46 3.11 4.97 -10.22
N GLN A 47 2.44 3.85 -9.94
CA GLN A 47 2.87 2.87 -8.93
C GLN A 47 4.33 2.43 -9.09
N VAL A 48 4.75 2.04 -10.29
CA VAL A 48 6.13 1.62 -10.55
C VAL A 48 7.15 2.70 -10.17
N LEU A 49 6.88 3.96 -10.54
CA LEU A 49 7.77 5.09 -10.19
C LEU A 49 7.79 5.38 -8.69
N ILE A 50 6.68 5.15 -8.00
CA ILE A 50 6.61 5.30 -6.55
C ILE A 50 7.43 4.19 -5.88
N LEU A 51 7.23 2.93 -6.27
CA LEU A 51 7.92 1.78 -5.68
C LEU A 51 9.44 1.80 -5.94
N ASP A 52 9.88 2.34 -7.08
CA ASP A 52 11.30 2.47 -7.41
C ASP A 52 11.99 3.64 -6.68
N HIS A 53 11.22 4.52 -6.02
CA HIS A 53 11.78 5.70 -5.37
C HIS A 53 12.50 5.34 -4.05
N PRO A 54 13.76 5.78 -3.81
CA PRO A 54 14.54 5.39 -2.63
C PRO A 54 13.94 5.75 -1.26
N ALA A 55 13.02 6.72 -1.22
CA ALA A 55 12.31 7.09 0.01
C ALA A 55 11.19 6.10 0.39
N VAL A 56 10.82 5.17 -0.49
CA VAL A 56 9.80 4.16 -0.21
C VAL A 56 10.45 2.97 0.47
N GLY A 57 10.04 2.71 1.71
CA GLY A 57 10.57 1.62 2.53
C GLY A 57 9.68 0.39 2.64
N GLY A 58 8.48 0.41 2.06
CA GLY A 58 7.55 -0.71 2.13
C GLY A 58 6.29 -0.50 1.29
N PHE A 59 5.63 -1.60 0.96
CA PHE A 59 4.48 -1.60 0.06
C PHE A 59 3.29 -2.35 0.63
N MET A 60 2.22 -1.62 0.96
CA MET A 60 0.94 -2.23 1.32
C MET A 60 0.13 -2.52 0.06
N THR A 61 -0.21 -3.80 -0.17
CA THR A 61 -0.76 -4.25 -1.45
C THR A 61 -1.95 -5.19 -1.27
N HIS A 62 -2.88 -5.12 -2.22
CA HIS A 62 -3.99 -6.05 -2.31
C HIS A 62 -3.61 -7.43 -2.89
N CYS A 63 -2.31 -7.67 -3.12
CA CYS A 63 -1.80 -8.94 -3.61
C CYS A 63 -2.29 -9.31 -5.03
N GLY A 64 -2.67 -8.31 -5.84
CA GLY A 64 -2.83 -8.51 -7.27
C GLY A 64 -1.49 -8.89 -7.90
N TRP A 65 -1.49 -9.82 -8.86
CA TRP A 65 -0.25 -10.45 -9.34
C TRP A 65 0.76 -9.44 -9.92
N ASN A 66 0.30 -8.48 -10.73
CA ASN A 66 1.16 -7.44 -11.29
C ASN A 66 1.82 -6.59 -10.19
N SER A 67 1.04 -6.12 -9.21
CA SER A 67 1.57 -5.35 -8.08
C SER A 67 2.51 -6.17 -7.21
N THR A 68 2.25 -7.46 -7.05
CA THR A 68 3.12 -8.38 -6.32
C THR A 68 4.49 -8.48 -6.99
N ILE A 69 4.53 -8.66 -8.31
CA ILE A 69 5.79 -8.70 -9.07
C ILE A 69 6.55 -7.38 -8.97
N GLU A 70 5.87 -6.24 -9.07
CA GLU A 70 6.49 -4.92 -8.91
C GLU A 70 7.13 -4.74 -7.52
N GLY A 71 6.44 -5.14 -6.46
CA GLY A 71 6.97 -5.11 -5.09
C GLY A 71 8.21 -6.01 -4.92
N ILE A 72 8.17 -7.23 -5.46
CA ILE A 72 9.33 -8.15 -5.45
C ILE A 72 10.51 -7.56 -6.24
N SER A 73 10.25 -7.00 -7.42
CA SER A 73 11.28 -6.45 -8.31
C SER A 73 11.98 -5.23 -7.71
N THR A 74 11.27 -4.47 -6.88
CA THR A 74 11.80 -3.31 -6.14
C THR A 74 12.38 -3.70 -4.77
N SER A 75 12.39 -4.99 -4.43
CA SER A 75 12.89 -5.51 -3.14
C SER A 75 12.24 -4.86 -1.92
N LEU A 76 10.99 -4.42 -2.04
CA LEU A 76 10.26 -3.79 -0.95
C LEU A 76 9.59 -4.85 -0.07
N PRO A 77 9.67 -4.73 1.27
CA PRO A 77 8.85 -5.55 2.15
C PRO A 77 7.37 -5.22 1.91
N MET A 78 6.54 -6.26 1.88
CA MET A 78 5.11 -6.12 1.57
C MET A 78 4.22 -6.32 2.79
N ILE A 79 3.22 -5.45 2.94
CA ILE A 79 2.10 -5.66 3.87
C ILE A 79 0.92 -6.13 3.03
N THR A 80 0.52 -7.39 3.20
CA THR A 80 -0.54 -8.02 2.41
C THR A 80 -1.92 -7.65 2.95
N TRP A 81 -2.81 -7.21 2.05
CA TRP A 81 -4.23 -6.96 2.34
C TRP A 81 -5.10 -7.43 1.17
N PRO A 82 -5.22 -8.75 0.94
CA PRO A 82 -6.02 -9.28 -0.17
C PRO A 82 -7.50 -8.88 -0.03
N MET A 83 -8.15 -8.62 -1.17
CA MET A 83 -9.55 -8.19 -1.22
C MET A 83 -10.48 -9.20 -1.89
N PHE A 84 -10.04 -9.89 -2.96
CA PHE A 84 -10.88 -10.83 -3.71
C PHE A 84 -10.09 -11.80 -4.59
N ALA A 85 -10.77 -12.84 -5.09
CA ALA A 85 -10.27 -13.80 -6.08
C ALA A 85 -8.93 -14.46 -5.67
N GLU A 86 -7.97 -14.53 -6.58
CA GLU A 86 -6.68 -15.19 -6.39
C GLU A 86 -5.72 -14.46 -5.44
N GLN A 87 -6.05 -13.24 -5.03
CA GLN A 87 -5.21 -12.42 -4.15
C GLN A 87 -4.89 -13.12 -2.82
N PHE A 88 -5.83 -13.90 -2.28
CA PHE A 88 -5.60 -14.70 -1.06
C PHE A 88 -4.59 -15.83 -1.27
N ASN A 89 -4.47 -16.37 -2.49
CA ASN A 89 -3.43 -17.36 -2.79
C ASN A 89 -2.09 -16.66 -2.99
N ASN A 90 -2.07 -15.50 -3.66
CA ASN A 90 -0.88 -14.70 -3.86
C ASN A 90 -0.29 -14.22 -2.53
N GLU A 91 -1.13 -13.74 -1.61
CA GLU A 91 -0.74 -13.41 -0.24
C GLU A 91 0.03 -14.57 0.40
N LYS A 92 -0.60 -15.76 0.48
CA LYS A 92 -0.01 -16.95 1.12
C LYS A 92 1.32 -17.32 0.50
N PHE A 93 1.42 -17.21 -0.83
CA PHE A 93 2.66 -17.45 -1.53
C PHE A 93 3.75 -16.47 -1.09
N VAL A 94 3.47 -15.16 -1.10
CA VAL A 94 4.43 -14.12 -0.73
C VAL A 94 4.88 -14.26 0.73
N THR A 95 3.94 -14.41 1.66
CA THR A 95 4.25 -14.49 3.10
C THR A 95 4.99 -15.75 3.47
N SER A 96 4.65 -16.90 2.86
CA SER A 96 5.38 -18.16 3.10
C SER A 96 6.82 -18.11 2.59
N VAL A 97 7.10 -17.42 1.48
CA VAL A 97 8.45 -17.22 0.97
C VAL A 97 9.26 -16.28 1.87
N GLU A 98 8.64 -15.22 2.39
CA GLU A 98 9.29 -14.33 3.37
C GLU A 98 9.69 -15.08 4.64
N ASP A 99 8.79 -15.90 5.19
CA ASP A 99 9.08 -16.71 6.39
C ASP A 99 10.20 -17.71 6.14
N TRP A 100 10.22 -18.34 4.97
CA TRP A 100 11.31 -19.23 4.57
C TRP A 100 12.66 -18.51 4.46
N ASN A 101 12.68 -17.28 3.97
CA ASN A 101 13.91 -16.47 3.90
C ASN A 101 14.42 -16.06 5.28
N LYS A 102 13.52 -15.74 6.22
CA LYS A 102 13.89 -15.39 7.62
C LYS A 102 14.53 -16.57 8.36
N GLY A 103 14.16 -17.81 8.05
CA GLY A 103 14.73 -19.02 8.67
C GLY A 103 16.13 -19.41 8.17
N ARG A 104 16.73 -18.65 7.24
CA ARG A 104 18.06 -18.91 6.66
C ARG A 104 19.12 -17.87 7.05
N GLN A 105 18.77 -16.87 7.86
CA GLN A 105 19.72 -15.89 8.40
C GLN A 105 20.10 -16.21 9.84
#